data_AF-A0A524M1Q2-F1
#
_entry.id   AF-A0A524M1Q2-F1
#
_cell.length_a   1.000
_cell.length_b   1.000
_cell.length_c   1.000
_cell.angle_alpha   90.00
_cell.angle_beta   90.00
_cell.angle_gamma   90.00
#
_symmetry.space_group_name_H-M   'P 1'
#
loop_
_entity.id
_entity.type
_entity.pdbx_description
1 polymer ?
#
loop_
_entity_poly.entity_id
_entity_poly.type
_entity_poly.pdbx_seq_one_letter_code
_entity_poly.pdbx_strand_id
1 'polypeptide(L)'
;MTDISKPENVNNSKITIICSAPDLSSQNIKTHLLCLREWKPLELPPESGFSAARESADGKFRLVDIEEIHVFQDGLDKKLEAAGLPASLIIFASKHRSKEELNSLTVHCTGNPSGEARLGGLPKSLAVSSPAAMKSILSEMKRLVGEKGLKYDVTL
;
A
#
# COMPACT_ATOMS: atom_id res chain seq x y z
N MET A 1 -8.89 45.69 -8.69
CA MET A 1 -7.70 44.92 -8.25
C MET A 1 -8.20 43.54 -7.86
N THR A 2 -8.19 42.62 -8.81
CA THR A 2 -8.59 41.23 -8.63
C THR A 2 -7.44 40.49 -7.97
N ASP A 3 -7.68 40.06 -6.73
CA ASP A 3 -6.79 39.19 -5.98
C ASP A 3 -6.89 37.79 -6.59
N ILE A 4 -5.93 37.46 -7.46
CA ILE A 4 -5.77 36.11 -7.99
C ILE A 4 -5.04 35.33 -6.91
N SER A 5 -5.80 34.78 -5.97
CA SER A 5 -5.29 33.76 -5.06
C SER A 5 -4.83 32.57 -5.92
N LYS A 6 -3.52 32.44 -6.09
CA LYS A 6 -2.88 31.23 -6.63
C LYS A 6 -3.48 30.03 -5.88
N PRO A 7 -3.87 28.95 -6.56
CA PRO A 7 -4.30 27.75 -5.85
C PRO A 7 -3.16 27.31 -4.94
N GLU A 8 -3.44 27.22 -3.65
CA GLU A 8 -2.52 26.65 -2.67
C GLU A 8 -2.06 25.31 -3.23
N ASN A 9 -0.76 25.19 -3.45
CA ASN A 9 -0.13 23.93 -3.79
C ASN A 9 -0.12 23.10 -2.50
N VAL A 10 -1.30 22.60 -2.12
CA VAL A 10 -1.47 21.67 -1.00
C VAL A 10 -0.60 20.49 -1.36
N ASN A 11 0.49 20.32 -0.60
CA ASN A 11 1.44 19.23 -0.76
C ASN A 11 0.67 17.89 -0.62
N ASN A 12 0.15 17.38 -1.74
CA ASN A 12 -0.80 16.26 -1.81
C ASN A 12 -0.07 14.90 -1.69
N SER A 13 1.00 14.89 -0.91
CA SER A 13 1.84 13.72 -0.63
C SER A 13 1.10 12.84 0.36
N LYS A 14 0.28 11.94 -0.18
CA LYS A 14 -0.54 11.00 0.61
C LYS A 14 0.04 9.59 0.51
N ILE A 15 0.04 8.89 1.64
CA ILE A 15 0.40 7.47 1.69
C ILE A 15 -0.84 6.66 1.30
N THR A 16 -0.74 5.87 0.25
CA THR A 16 -1.84 5.03 -0.24
C THR A 16 -1.56 3.58 0.12
N ILE A 17 -2.49 2.97 0.85
CA ILE A 17 -2.44 1.57 1.23
C ILE A 17 -3.36 0.79 0.30
N ILE A 18 -2.80 -0.18 -0.42
CA ILE A 18 -3.52 -1.04 -1.37
C ILE A 18 -3.97 -2.30 -0.66
N CYS A 19 -5.26 -2.60 -0.78
CA CYS A 19 -5.88 -3.80 -0.25
C CYS A 19 -6.45 -4.65 -1.40
N SER A 20 -6.06 -5.91 -1.46
CA SER A 20 -6.45 -6.84 -2.53
C SER A 20 -7.57 -7.75 -2.04
N ALA A 21 -8.71 -7.74 -2.73
CA ALA A 21 -9.89 -8.57 -2.40
C ALA A 21 -9.57 -10.08 -2.29
N PRO A 22 -8.80 -10.70 -3.20
CA PRO A 22 -8.48 -12.13 -3.10
C PRO A 22 -7.48 -12.48 -1.98
N ASP A 23 -6.87 -11.50 -1.30
CA ASP A 23 -5.89 -11.72 -0.24
C ASP A 23 -6.53 -11.57 1.16
N LEU A 24 -6.71 -12.71 1.84
CA LEU A 24 -7.29 -12.76 3.19
C LEU A 24 -6.50 -11.96 4.23
N SER A 25 -5.17 -11.95 4.17
CA SER A 25 -4.37 -11.14 5.11
C SER A 25 -4.55 -9.65 4.81
N SER A 26 -4.64 -9.29 3.53
CA SER A 26 -4.95 -7.93 3.10
C SER A 26 -6.29 -7.45 3.64
N GLN A 27 -7.35 -8.26 3.52
CA GLN A 27 -8.67 -7.94 4.06
C GLN A 27 -8.68 -7.84 5.59
N ASN A 28 -7.91 -8.69 6.28
CA ASN A 28 -7.76 -8.60 7.73
C ASN A 28 -7.07 -7.29 8.16
N ILE A 29 -5.94 -6.94 7.51
CA ILE A 29 -5.23 -5.69 7.76
C ILE A 29 -6.16 -4.49 7.50
N LYS A 30 -6.85 -4.47 6.36
CA LYS A 30 -7.84 -3.45 6.01
C LYS A 30 -8.89 -3.27 7.10
N THR A 31 -9.48 -4.37 7.58
CA THR A 31 -10.51 -4.34 8.63
C THR A 31 -9.98 -3.62 9.88
N HIS A 32 -8.78 -3.97 10.33
CA HIS A 32 -8.17 -3.30 11.46
C HIS A 32 -7.86 -1.82 11.17
N LEU A 33 -7.36 -1.47 9.98
CA LEU A 33 -7.11 -0.07 9.60
C LEU A 33 -8.39 0.78 9.59
N LEU A 34 -9.51 0.20 9.15
CA LEU A 34 -10.82 0.85 9.17
C LEU A 34 -11.32 1.11 10.60
N CYS A 35 -10.92 0.30 11.59
CA CYS A 35 -11.26 0.52 13.00
C CYS A 35 -10.38 1.56 13.71
N LEU A 36 -9.20 1.91 13.17
CA LEU A 36 -8.24 2.79 13.86
C LEU A 36 -8.59 4.27 13.79
N ARG A 37 -9.43 4.68 12.84
CA ARG A 37 -9.77 6.08 12.58
C ARG A 37 -11.01 6.20 11.70
N GLU A 38 -11.53 7.41 11.58
CA GLU A 38 -12.59 7.71 10.62
C GLU A 38 -12.05 7.80 9.19
N TRP A 39 -12.85 7.26 8.27
CA TRP A 39 -12.55 7.20 6.85
C TRP A 39 -13.73 7.76 6.05
N LYS A 40 -13.43 8.68 5.13
CA LYS A 40 -14.41 9.25 4.20
C LYS A 40 -14.30 8.53 2.86
N PRO A 41 -15.42 8.02 2.30
CA PRO A 41 -15.39 7.45 0.96
C PRO A 41 -15.00 8.51 -0.06
N LEU A 42 -14.25 8.10 -1.08
CA LEU A 42 -13.92 8.92 -2.24
C LEU A 42 -14.68 8.39 -3.45
N GLU A 43 -15.14 9.31 -4.30
CA GLU A 43 -15.68 8.95 -5.60
C GLU A 43 -14.55 8.48 -6.52
N LEU A 44 -14.80 7.40 -7.24
CA LEU A 44 -13.87 6.81 -8.18
C LEU A 44 -14.41 6.99 -9.60
N PRO A 45 -13.54 7.31 -10.58
CA PRO A 45 -13.92 7.22 -11.98
C PRO A 45 -14.38 5.80 -12.33
N PRO A 46 -15.45 5.63 -13.15
CA PRO A 46 -15.98 4.31 -13.50
C PRO A 46 -14.94 3.35 -14.08
N GLU A 47 -13.94 3.87 -14.80
CA GLU A 47 -12.89 3.07 -15.47
C GLU A 47 -11.58 3.00 -14.68
N SER A 48 -11.58 3.38 -13.40
CA SER A 48 -10.35 3.44 -12.59
C SER A 48 -9.73 2.08 -12.27
N GLY A 49 -10.52 0.99 -12.33
CA GLY A 49 -10.08 -0.36 -11.94
C GLY A 49 -9.95 -0.56 -10.42
N PHE A 50 -10.39 0.41 -9.61
CA PHE A 50 -10.47 0.31 -8.15
C PHE A 50 -11.92 0.06 -7.73
N SER A 51 -12.14 -0.81 -6.75
CA SER A 51 -13.50 -1.11 -6.26
C SER A 51 -13.96 -0.18 -5.14
N ALA A 52 -13.03 0.42 -4.40
CA ALA A 52 -13.33 1.48 -3.45
C ALA A 52 -12.08 2.30 -3.11
N ALA A 53 -12.28 3.57 -2.80
CA ALA A 53 -11.23 4.43 -2.23
C ALA A 53 -11.79 5.19 -1.03
N ARG A 54 -10.94 5.36 -0.01
CA ARG A 54 -11.28 6.06 1.23
C ARG A 54 -10.10 6.92 1.66
N GLU A 55 -10.38 8.07 2.24
CA GLU A 55 -9.39 8.98 2.81
C GLU A 55 -9.56 9.09 4.32
N SER A 56 -8.46 9.09 5.06
CA SER A 56 -8.50 9.29 6.50
C SER A 56 -8.93 10.72 6.85
N ALA A 57 -9.58 10.91 8.00
CA ALA A 57 -10.04 12.23 8.42
C ALA A 57 -8.93 13.30 8.51
N ASP A 58 -7.68 12.90 8.79
CA ASP A 58 -6.49 13.77 8.83
C ASP A 58 -5.86 14.02 7.44
N GLY A 59 -6.42 13.44 6.38
CA GLY A 59 -5.97 13.61 4.99
C GLY A 59 -4.61 12.98 4.67
N LYS A 60 -4.00 12.22 5.58
CA LYS A 60 -2.63 11.69 5.41
C LYS A 60 -2.59 10.35 4.69
N PHE A 61 -3.66 9.56 4.82
CA PHE A 61 -3.71 8.19 4.33
C PHE A 61 -4.90 7.97 3.40
N ARG A 62 -4.70 7.08 2.43
CA ARG A 62 -5.77 6.51 1.61
C ARG A 62 -5.77 5.00 1.72
N LEU A 63 -6.96 4.42 1.71
CA LEU A 63 -7.18 2.99 1.51
C LEU A 63 -7.82 2.80 0.15
N VAL A 64 -7.19 2.02 -0.72
CA VAL A 64 -7.69 1.72 -2.06
C VAL A 64 -7.80 0.21 -2.24
N ASP A 65 -8.99 -0.21 -2.64
CA ASP A 65 -9.34 -1.61 -2.88
C ASP A 65 -9.17 -1.98 -4.35
N ILE A 66 -8.52 -3.11 -4.62
CA ILE A 66 -8.45 -3.75 -5.94
C ILE A 66 -9.12 -5.13 -5.89
N GLU A 67 -9.75 -5.52 -6.99
CA GLU A 67 -10.39 -6.85 -7.11
C GLU A 67 -9.43 -7.95 -7.56
N GLU A 68 -8.25 -7.56 -8.05
CA GLU A 68 -7.22 -8.47 -8.56
C GLU A 68 -6.10 -8.73 -7.54
N ILE A 69 -5.28 -9.74 -7.80
CA ILE A 69 -4.07 -10.01 -7.02
C ILE A 69 -3.04 -8.90 -7.32
N HIS A 70 -2.61 -8.20 -6.28
CA HIS A 70 -1.74 -7.02 -6.35
C HIS A 70 -0.42 -7.23 -7.12
N VAL A 71 0.16 -8.45 -7.14
CA VAL A 71 1.44 -8.71 -7.82
C VAL A 71 1.38 -8.57 -9.34
N PHE A 72 0.19 -8.63 -9.95
CA PHE A 72 0.00 -8.49 -11.40
C PHE A 72 -0.43 -7.08 -11.81
N GLN A 73 -0.48 -6.13 -10.88
CA GLN A 73 -0.96 -4.77 -11.12
C GLN A 73 0.18 -3.80 -11.47
N ASP A 74 0.79 -4.01 -12.64
CA ASP A 74 1.78 -3.07 -13.17
C ASP A 74 1.17 -1.69 -13.46
N GLY A 75 1.94 -0.64 -13.19
CA GLY A 75 1.53 0.75 -13.44
C GLY A 75 0.44 1.28 -12.49
N LEU A 76 0.31 0.68 -11.31
CA LEU A 76 -0.71 1.09 -10.32
C LEU A 76 -0.57 2.55 -9.87
N ASP A 77 0.67 3.05 -9.80
CA ASP A 77 0.99 4.46 -9.57
C ASP A 77 0.32 5.37 -10.60
N LYS A 78 0.43 5.04 -11.89
CA LYS A 78 -0.20 5.80 -12.98
C LYS A 78 -1.72 5.67 -12.98
N LYS A 79 -2.26 4.48 -12.65
CA LYS A 79 -3.70 4.28 -12.49
C LYS A 79 -4.27 5.13 -11.36
N LEU A 80 -3.56 5.21 -10.23
CA LEU A 80 -3.91 6.07 -9.11
C LEU A 80 -3.90 7.54 -9.52
N GLU A 81 -2.87 8.01 -10.21
CA GLU A 81 -2.82 9.39 -10.72
C GLU A 81 -3.98 9.71 -11.68
N ALA A 82 -4.25 8.82 -12.63
CA ALA A 82 -5.38 8.96 -13.57
C ALA A 82 -6.74 8.97 -12.86
N ALA A 83 -6.85 8.26 -11.74
CA ALA A 83 -8.04 8.26 -10.89
C ALA A 83 -8.15 9.49 -9.97
N GLY A 84 -7.22 10.47 -10.06
CA GLY A 84 -7.19 11.64 -9.18
C GLY A 84 -6.65 11.35 -7.77
N LEU A 85 -5.94 10.22 -7.60
CA LEU A 85 -5.42 9.72 -6.33
C LEU A 85 -3.87 9.67 -6.30
N PRO A 86 -3.14 10.77 -6.61
CA PRO A 86 -1.68 10.73 -6.60
C PRO A 86 -1.15 10.30 -5.23
N ALA A 87 -0.12 9.45 -5.23
CA ALA A 87 0.46 8.85 -4.03
C ALA A 87 1.96 9.13 -3.97
N SER A 88 2.46 9.54 -2.81
CA SER A 88 3.90 9.69 -2.58
C SER A 88 4.57 8.42 -2.08
N LEU A 89 3.77 7.50 -1.53
CA LEU A 89 4.17 6.17 -1.13
C LEU A 89 2.99 5.23 -1.30
N ILE A 90 3.25 4.08 -1.90
CA ILE A 90 2.29 2.98 -2.02
C ILE A 90 2.73 1.86 -1.08
N ILE A 91 1.84 1.43 -0.21
CA ILE A 91 2.05 0.30 0.70
C ILE A 91 1.07 -0.81 0.32
N PHE A 92 1.58 -1.98 -0.01
CA PHE A 92 0.73 -3.14 -0.26
C PHE A 92 0.50 -3.91 1.03
N ALA A 93 -0.73 -3.95 1.53
CA ALA A 93 -1.11 -4.86 2.60
C ALA A 93 -1.31 -6.24 1.98
N SER A 94 -0.44 -7.19 2.31
CA SER A 94 -0.38 -8.47 1.60
C SER A 94 0.01 -9.62 2.50
N LYS A 95 -0.40 -10.83 2.12
CA LYS A 95 0.08 -12.09 2.67
C LYS A 95 1.43 -12.45 2.07
N HIS A 96 2.40 -12.73 2.95
CA HIS A 96 3.57 -13.50 2.57
C HIS A 96 3.27 -15.01 2.70
N ARG A 97 3.62 -15.81 1.69
CA ARG A 97 3.55 -17.28 1.75
C ARG A 97 4.95 -17.85 1.52
N SER A 98 5.62 -18.25 2.60
CA SER A 98 6.87 -19.01 2.53
C SER A 98 6.57 -20.51 2.49
N LYS A 99 7.52 -21.29 1.96
CA LYS A 99 7.45 -22.77 2.01
C LYS A 99 7.75 -23.33 3.40
N GLU A 100 8.37 -22.53 4.27
CA GLU A 100 8.90 -22.96 5.57
C GLU A 100 7.87 -22.85 6.71
N GLU A 101 6.61 -22.48 6.42
CA GLU A 101 5.51 -22.34 7.40
C GLU A 101 5.85 -21.49 8.65
N LEU A 102 6.88 -20.64 8.56
CA LEU A 102 7.27 -19.73 9.63
C LEU A 102 6.27 -18.57 9.71
N ASN A 103 5.78 -18.31 10.93
CA ASN A 103 4.98 -17.14 11.23
C ASN A 103 5.87 -15.90 11.23
N SER A 104 5.84 -15.13 10.14
CA SER A 104 6.67 -13.94 9.99
C SER A 104 5.87 -12.70 9.58
N LEU A 105 6.37 -11.55 10.01
CA LEU A 105 5.95 -10.23 9.56
C LEU A 105 7.09 -9.62 8.73
N THR A 106 6.81 -9.27 7.48
CA THR A 106 7.86 -8.89 6.52
C THR A 106 7.62 -7.56 5.83
N VAL A 107 8.70 -6.96 5.33
CA VAL A 107 8.65 -5.79 4.44
C VAL A 107 9.70 -5.94 3.35
N HIS A 108 9.26 -5.90 2.09
CA HIS A 108 10.15 -5.94 0.94
C HIS A 108 9.71 -4.93 -0.12
N CYS A 109 10.61 -4.64 -1.06
CA CYS A 109 10.26 -3.99 -2.32
C CYS A 109 10.07 -5.05 -3.41
N THR A 110 9.25 -4.74 -4.41
CA THR A 110 8.97 -5.66 -5.52
C THR A 110 9.97 -5.49 -6.65
N GLY A 111 10.20 -6.57 -7.41
CA GLY A 111 11.07 -6.54 -8.57
C GLY A 111 11.59 -7.91 -8.97
N ASN A 112 11.93 -8.05 -10.25
CA ASN A 112 12.52 -9.25 -10.83
C ASN A 112 13.96 -8.94 -11.26
N PRO A 113 14.99 -9.41 -10.53
CA PRO A 113 16.39 -9.17 -10.91
C PRO A 113 16.87 -10.09 -12.05
N SER A 114 16.13 -11.17 -12.33
CA SER A 114 16.49 -12.17 -13.34
C SER A 114 15.81 -11.89 -14.69
N GLY A 115 16.12 -12.71 -15.70
CA GLY A 115 15.46 -12.69 -17.00
C GLY A 115 14.04 -13.26 -17.00
N GLU A 116 13.47 -13.60 -15.84
CA GLU A 116 12.12 -14.17 -15.71
C GLU A 116 11.25 -13.30 -14.78
N ALA A 117 9.95 -13.28 -15.03
CA ALA A 117 8.95 -12.59 -14.20
C ALA A 117 7.71 -13.48 -13.99
N ARG A 118 7.86 -14.55 -13.21
CA ARG A 118 6.83 -15.59 -13.07
C ARG A 118 5.62 -15.18 -12.22
N LEU A 119 5.79 -14.17 -11.37
CA LEU A 119 4.79 -13.73 -10.39
C LEU A 119 4.38 -12.26 -10.61
N GLY A 120 4.37 -11.82 -11.86
CA GLY A 120 4.05 -10.43 -12.24
C GLY A 120 5.29 -9.54 -12.40
N GLY A 121 5.06 -8.33 -12.90
CA GLY A 121 6.12 -7.39 -13.27
C GLY A 121 6.84 -7.74 -14.57
N LEU A 122 7.94 -7.03 -14.81
CA LEU A 122 8.79 -7.21 -15.98
C LEU A 122 10.14 -7.86 -15.60
N PRO A 123 10.75 -8.68 -16.47
CA PRO A 123 12.10 -9.18 -16.28
C PRO A 123 13.12 -8.04 -16.15
N LYS A 124 14.15 -8.23 -15.30
CA LYS A 124 15.21 -7.25 -15.04
C LYS A 124 14.69 -5.85 -14.66
N SER A 125 13.58 -5.80 -13.94
CA SER A 125 12.92 -4.56 -13.55
C SER A 125 12.62 -4.56 -12.05
N LEU A 126 12.88 -3.43 -11.40
CA LEU A 126 12.70 -3.25 -9.96
C LEU A 126 11.76 -2.07 -9.70
N ALA A 127 10.88 -2.20 -8.72
CA ALA A 127 10.09 -1.06 -8.25
C ALA A 127 10.96 -0.09 -7.46
N VAL A 128 10.58 1.19 -7.46
CA VAL A 128 11.22 2.20 -6.61
C VAL A 128 10.93 1.86 -5.15
N SER A 129 11.99 1.69 -4.36
CA SER A 129 11.88 1.36 -2.94
C SER A 129 11.87 2.62 -2.06
N SER A 130 11.31 2.48 -0.85
CA SER A 130 11.40 3.50 0.20
C SER A 130 12.06 2.92 1.45
N PRO A 131 13.41 2.89 1.52
CA PRO A 131 14.13 2.27 2.63
C PRO A 131 13.77 2.86 4.00
N ALA A 132 13.52 4.17 4.05
CA ALA A 132 13.12 4.86 5.27
C ALA A 132 11.76 4.35 5.79
N ALA A 133 10.76 4.23 4.91
CA ALA A 133 9.45 3.69 5.27
C ALA A 133 9.56 2.23 5.71
N MET A 134 10.30 1.42 4.96
CA MET A 134 10.51 0.00 5.28
C MET A 134 11.15 -0.17 6.66
N LYS A 135 12.21 0.58 6.96
CA LYS A 135 12.86 0.56 8.28
C LYS A 135 11.91 0.96 9.40
N SER A 136 11.11 2.01 9.19
CA SER A 136 10.13 2.47 10.19
C SER A 136 9.09 1.40 10.49
N ILE A 137 8.53 0.77 9.46
CA ILE A 137 7.52 -0.29 9.60
C ILE A 137 8.14 -1.51 10.30
N LEU A 138 9.32 -1.96 9.86
CA LEU A 138 10.00 -3.12 10.45
C LEU A 138 10.35 -2.91 11.92
N SER A 139 10.83 -1.72 12.27
CA SER A 139 11.17 -1.37 13.67
C SER A 139 9.93 -1.40 14.56
N GLU A 140 8.82 -0.88 14.05
CA GLU A 140 7.55 -0.83 14.79
C GLU A 140 6.92 -2.22 14.94
N MET A 141 6.96 -3.06 13.90
CA MET A 141 6.53 -4.46 14.01
C MET A 141 7.36 -5.20 15.05
N LYS A 142 8.69 -5.04 15.05
CA LYS A 142 9.57 -5.67 16.05
C LYS A 142 9.25 -5.23 17.47
N ARG A 143 9.00 -3.93 17.68
CA ARG A 143 8.59 -3.37 18.98
C ARG A 143 7.28 -4.00 19.46
N LEU A 144 6.25 -3.99 18.61
CA LEU A 144 4.91 -4.50 18.94
C LEU A 144 4.89 -6.02 19.17
N VAL A 145 5.68 -6.79 18.42
CA VAL A 145 5.85 -8.22 18.63
C VAL A 145 6.40 -8.50 20.03
N GLY A 146 7.44 -7.76 20.45
CA GLY A 146 8.02 -7.88 21.79
C GLY A 146 7.03 -7.50 22.89
N GLU A 147 6.35 -6.37 22.76
CA GLU A 147 5.39 -5.88 23.75
C GLU A 147 4.17 -6.78 23.91
N LYS A 148 3.71 -7.40 22.82
CA LYS A 148 2.55 -8.30 22.82
C LYS A 148 2.92 -9.77 23.05
N GLY A 149 4.21 -10.10 23.21
CA GLY A 149 4.68 -11.47 23.38
C GLY A 149 4.32 -12.39 22.20
N LEU A 150 4.27 -11.85 20.98
CA LEU A 150 3.90 -12.61 19.79
C LEU A 150 5.06 -13.51 19.35
N LYS A 151 4.75 -14.75 18.97
CA LYS A 151 5.72 -15.70 18.42
C LYS A 151 5.82 -15.56 16.90
N TYR A 152 6.22 -14.36 16.47
CA TYR A 152 6.41 -14.03 15.05
C TYR A 152 7.83 -13.52 14.82
N ASP A 153 8.47 -13.99 13.77
CA ASP A 153 9.72 -13.43 13.30
C ASP A 153 9.46 -12.12 12.55
N VAL A 154 10.37 -11.15 12.68
CA VAL A 154 10.30 -9.88 11.96
C VAL A 154 11.53 -9.78 11.08
N THR A 155 11.32 -9.87 9.76
CA THR A 155 12.39 -9.94 8.76
C THR A 155 12.07 -9.08 7.54
N LEU A 156 13.08 -8.76 6.72
CA LEU A 156 12.87 -8.25 5.37
C LEU A 156 12.38 -9.36 4.45
#